data_AF-A0A9W7CJW6-F1
#
_entry.id   AF-A0A9W7CJW6-F1
#
_cell.length_a   1.000
_cell.length_b   1.000
_cell.length_c   1.000
_cell.angle_alpha   90.00
_cell.angle_beta   90.00
_cell.angle_gamma   90.00
#
_symmetry.space_group_name_H-M   'P 1'
#
loop_
_entity.id
_entity.type
_entity.pdbx_description
1 polymer ?
#
loop_
_entity_poly.entity_id
_entity_poly.type
_entity_poly.pdbx_seq_one_letter_code
_entity_poly.pdbx_strand_id
1 'polypeptide(L)'
;MSMEREDSIDKTARRRESRLRKKQQLASEGKAMNRATANQKKKQKKAKESKDEAKALAKRSEGFGPNPPGMSKSDRKEKYTKKAHEKSAAKNRKKQHKDTVCFQCREKGHAAVDCPNNDSSNKICFRCGSNEHRLDNCPKGSDRTGSLPFATCFICKETGHLSSKCPSNSKGVYINGGSCKLCGGIDHVESRCTIADKRASYFERKKRQRDEEAIERMGEYGGGVMEEGEGGDEIGETEEKIAKKKKKNVIF
;
A
#
# COMPACT_ATOMS: atom_id res chain seq x y z
N MET A 1 -38.66 63.73 -25.97
CA MET A 1 -37.49 62.83 -26.13
C MET A 1 -36.97 62.22 -24.82
N SER A 2 -37.74 62.25 -23.72
CA SER A 2 -37.31 61.71 -22.41
C SER A 2 -38.12 60.50 -21.94
N MET A 3 -39.34 60.27 -22.47
CA MET A 3 -40.21 59.17 -22.03
C MET A 3 -39.87 57.81 -22.68
N GLU A 4 -39.31 57.78 -23.89
CA GLU A 4 -38.99 56.51 -24.58
C GLU A 4 -37.75 55.78 -24.02
N ARG A 5 -36.90 56.50 -23.28
CA ARG A 5 -35.70 55.93 -22.64
C ARG A 5 -36.04 55.13 -21.37
N GLU A 6 -37.08 55.51 -20.63
CA GLU A 6 -37.48 54.80 -19.39
C GLU A 6 -38.16 53.46 -19.70
N ASP A 7 -39.02 53.39 -20.73
CA ASP A 7 -39.67 52.14 -21.15
C ASP A 7 -38.70 51.07 -21.67
N SER A 8 -37.56 51.49 -22.23
CA SER A 8 -36.49 50.59 -22.68
C SER A 8 -35.70 50.02 -21.50
N ILE A 9 -35.47 50.82 -20.45
CA ILE A 9 -34.85 50.40 -19.19
C ILE A 9 -35.77 49.39 -18.47
N ASP A 10 -37.08 49.61 -18.45
CA ASP A 10 -38.04 48.67 -17.84
C ASP A 10 -38.10 47.31 -18.56
N LYS A 11 -38.09 47.29 -19.91
CA LYS A 11 -38.05 46.05 -20.70
C LYS A 11 -36.77 45.24 -20.46
N THR A 12 -35.62 45.91 -20.31
CA THR A 12 -34.35 45.23 -20.01
C THR A 12 -34.28 44.73 -18.55
N ALA A 13 -34.86 45.48 -17.60
CA ALA A 13 -35.01 45.06 -16.21
C ALA A 13 -35.91 43.81 -16.09
N ARG A 14 -37.09 43.80 -16.73
CA ARG A 14 -37.98 42.62 -16.77
C ARG A 14 -37.31 41.38 -17.38
N ARG A 15 -36.54 41.56 -18.46
CA ARG A 15 -35.73 40.47 -19.05
C ARG A 15 -34.66 39.96 -18.08
N ARG A 16 -34.02 40.84 -17.30
CA ARG A 16 -33.02 40.46 -16.27
C ARG A 16 -33.67 39.69 -15.11
N GLU A 17 -34.83 40.14 -14.62
CA GLU A 17 -35.58 39.44 -13.58
C GLU A 17 -36.08 38.06 -14.04
N SER A 18 -36.59 37.96 -15.26
CA SER A 18 -37.00 36.67 -15.85
C SER A 18 -35.83 35.68 -15.91
N ARG A 19 -34.63 36.13 -16.29
CA ARG A 19 -33.41 35.30 -16.28
C ARG A 19 -33.00 34.89 -14.87
N LEU A 20 -33.13 35.78 -13.87
CA LEU A 20 -32.83 35.46 -12.47
C LEU A 20 -33.80 34.42 -11.89
N ARG A 21 -35.11 34.55 -12.17
CA ARG A 21 -36.13 33.57 -11.79
C ARG A 21 -35.85 32.20 -12.42
N LYS A 22 -35.54 32.16 -13.73
CA LYS A 22 -35.16 30.91 -14.43
C LYS A 22 -33.89 30.28 -13.83
N LYS A 23 -32.88 31.09 -13.46
CA LYS A 23 -31.65 30.61 -12.81
C LYS A 23 -31.91 30.02 -11.42
N GLN A 24 -32.79 30.66 -10.63
CA GLN A 24 -33.19 30.14 -9.32
C GLN A 24 -33.98 28.82 -9.44
N GLN A 25 -34.88 28.74 -10.43
CA GLN A 25 -35.64 27.52 -10.70
C GLN A 25 -34.72 26.36 -11.10
N LEU A 26 -33.83 26.56 -12.08
CA LEU A 26 -32.85 25.54 -12.48
C LEU A 26 -31.93 25.11 -11.32
N ALA A 27 -31.55 26.04 -10.44
CA ALA A 27 -30.77 25.72 -9.24
C ALA A 27 -31.57 24.88 -8.22
N SER A 28 -32.88 25.13 -8.08
CA SER A 28 -33.76 24.34 -7.21
C SER A 28 -34.01 22.93 -7.77
N GLU A 29 -34.21 22.81 -9.08
CA GLU A 29 -34.36 21.54 -9.80
C GLU A 29 -33.08 20.71 -9.73
N GLY A 30 -31.91 21.35 -9.91
CA GLY A 30 -30.61 20.70 -9.72
C GLY A 30 -30.39 20.19 -8.30
N LYS A 31 -30.79 20.95 -7.27
CA LYS A 31 -30.76 20.49 -5.87
C LYS A 31 -31.71 19.32 -5.63
N ALA A 32 -32.91 19.34 -6.22
CA ALA A 32 -33.89 18.27 -6.11
C ALA A 32 -33.39 16.97 -6.78
N MET A 33 -32.83 17.04 -8.00
CA MET A 33 -32.23 15.88 -8.67
C MET A 33 -31.06 15.29 -7.88
N ASN A 34 -30.17 16.13 -7.32
CA ASN A 34 -29.07 15.67 -6.48
C ASN A 34 -29.56 14.97 -5.21
N ARG A 35 -30.65 15.47 -4.59
CA ARG A 35 -31.27 14.81 -3.42
C ARG A 35 -31.95 13.49 -3.81
N ALA A 36 -32.62 13.42 -4.96
CA ALA A 36 -33.25 12.22 -5.47
C ALA A 36 -32.22 11.11 -5.77
N THR A 37 -31.12 11.45 -6.42
CA THR A 37 -30.02 10.50 -6.69
C THR A 37 -29.32 10.05 -5.40
N ALA A 38 -29.11 10.94 -4.43
CA ALA A 38 -28.60 10.57 -3.11
C ALA A 38 -29.55 9.60 -2.37
N ASN A 39 -30.86 9.86 -2.42
CA ASN A 39 -31.88 8.98 -1.83
C ASN A 39 -31.93 7.60 -2.53
N GLN A 40 -31.82 7.55 -3.85
CA GLN A 40 -31.72 6.28 -4.60
C GLN A 40 -30.46 5.48 -4.21
N LYS A 41 -29.29 6.13 -4.14
CA LYS A 41 -28.05 5.48 -3.67
C LYS A 41 -28.19 4.95 -2.24
N LYS A 42 -28.84 5.70 -1.34
CA LYS A 42 -29.11 5.27 0.05
C LYS A 42 -30.06 4.06 0.08
N LYS A 43 -31.10 4.04 -0.76
CA LYS A 43 -32.04 2.91 -0.89
C LYS A 43 -31.33 1.65 -1.43
N GLN A 44 -30.49 1.80 -2.45
CA GLN A 44 -29.69 0.70 -3.00
C GLN A 44 -28.69 0.14 -1.98
N LYS A 45 -28.02 1.01 -1.21
CA LYS A 45 -27.11 0.60 -0.13
C LYS A 45 -27.84 -0.20 0.95
N LYS A 46 -28.98 0.30 1.45
CA LYS A 46 -29.81 -0.42 2.44
C LYS A 46 -30.30 -1.78 1.93
N ALA A 47 -30.72 -1.87 0.67
CA ALA A 47 -31.17 -3.13 0.07
C ALA A 47 -30.02 -4.14 -0.08
N LYS A 48 -28.79 -3.67 -0.31
CA LYS A 48 -27.60 -4.53 -0.34
C LYS A 48 -27.24 -5.02 1.07
N GLU A 49 -27.26 -4.13 2.05
CA GLU A 49 -27.01 -4.47 3.47
C GLU A 49 -28.02 -5.50 3.97
N SER A 50 -29.33 -5.31 3.70
CA SER A 50 -30.36 -6.28 4.10
C SER A 50 -30.23 -7.63 3.39
N LYS A 51 -29.77 -7.65 2.13
CA LYS A 51 -29.51 -8.88 1.38
C LYS A 51 -28.28 -9.62 1.91
N ASP A 52 -27.22 -8.89 2.26
CA ASP A 52 -26.01 -9.45 2.87
C ASP A 52 -26.32 -9.99 4.29
N GLU A 53 -27.17 -9.30 5.04
CA GLU A 53 -27.64 -9.69 6.37
C GLU A 53 -28.54 -10.93 6.32
N ALA A 54 -29.51 -10.98 5.41
CA ALA A 54 -30.33 -12.19 5.17
C ALA A 54 -29.47 -13.40 4.76
N LYS A 55 -28.43 -13.17 3.94
CA LYS A 55 -27.48 -14.22 3.52
C LYS A 55 -26.56 -14.67 4.66
N ALA A 56 -26.21 -13.77 5.58
CA ALA A 56 -25.49 -14.12 6.80
C ALA A 56 -26.41 -14.89 7.76
N LEU A 57 -27.70 -14.52 7.85
CA LEU A 57 -28.70 -15.20 8.66
C LEU A 57 -28.97 -16.63 8.15
N ALA A 58 -29.08 -16.81 6.83
CA ALA A 58 -29.21 -18.13 6.21
C ALA A 58 -27.97 -19.02 6.47
N LYS A 59 -26.78 -18.42 6.48
CA LYS A 59 -25.53 -19.15 6.79
C LYS A 59 -25.34 -19.49 8.27
N ARG A 60 -26.00 -18.80 9.22
CA ARG A 60 -26.00 -19.19 10.64
C ARG A 60 -27.06 -20.23 10.96
N SER A 61 -28.17 -20.25 10.21
CA SER A 61 -29.22 -21.27 10.36
C SER A 61 -28.80 -22.62 9.76
N GLU A 62 -27.93 -22.62 8.76
CA GLU A 62 -27.12 -23.78 8.40
C GLU A 62 -26.00 -23.96 9.44
N GLY A 63 -26.39 -24.46 10.61
CA GLY A 63 -25.48 -24.68 11.75
C GLY A 63 -24.18 -25.38 11.34
N PHE A 64 -23.15 -25.16 12.15
CA PHE A 64 -21.89 -25.92 12.12
C PHE A 64 -22.21 -27.39 11.83
N GLY A 65 -21.96 -27.84 10.60
CA GLY A 65 -22.19 -29.22 10.22
C GLY A 65 -21.46 -30.15 11.18
N PRO A 66 -21.91 -31.41 11.33
CA PRO A 66 -21.21 -32.37 12.16
C PRO A 66 -19.73 -32.37 11.79
N ASN A 67 -18.87 -32.44 12.82
CA ASN A 67 -17.42 -32.43 12.61
C ASN A 67 -17.07 -33.46 11.54
N PRO A 68 -16.26 -33.11 10.52
CA PRO A 68 -15.84 -34.10 9.54
C PRO A 68 -15.16 -35.25 10.32
N PRO A 69 -15.60 -36.50 10.13
CA PRO A 69 -15.08 -37.62 10.89
C PRO A 69 -13.58 -37.77 10.60
N GLY A 70 -12.76 -37.92 11.66
CA GLY A 70 -11.35 -38.30 11.55
C GLY A 70 -10.26 -37.25 11.82
N MET A 71 -10.57 -35.98 12.15
CA MET A 71 -9.51 -34.98 12.49
C MET A 71 -9.47 -34.61 13.97
N SER A 72 -8.25 -34.54 14.53
CA SER A 72 -8.01 -34.12 15.91
C SER A 72 -8.43 -32.66 16.14
N LYS A 73 -8.62 -32.28 17.40
CA LYS A 73 -8.93 -30.88 17.77
C LYS A 73 -7.82 -29.90 17.33
N SER A 74 -6.56 -30.34 17.34
CA SER A 74 -5.41 -29.54 16.92
C SER A 74 -5.42 -29.29 15.40
N ASP A 75 -5.53 -30.35 14.60
CA ASP A 75 -5.55 -30.28 13.13
C ASP A 75 -6.72 -29.44 12.63
N ARG A 76 -7.85 -29.53 13.34
CA ARG A 76 -9.02 -28.72 13.07
C ARG A 76 -8.75 -27.23 13.28
N LYS A 77 -8.15 -26.88 14.43
CA LYS A 77 -7.79 -25.49 14.74
C LYS A 77 -6.85 -24.94 13.68
N GLU A 78 -5.81 -25.69 13.30
CA GLU A 78 -4.86 -25.27 12.27
C GLU A 78 -5.49 -25.09 10.89
N LYS A 79 -6.34 -26.03 10.46
CA LYS A 79 -7.03 -25.93 9.17
C LYS A 79 -7.90 -24.68 9.08
N TYR A 80 -8.67 -24.39 10.12
CA TYR A 80 -9.56 -23.23 10.13
C TYR A 80 -8.82 -21.90 10.30
N THR A 81 -7.73 -21.85 11.08
CA THR A 81 -6.88 -20.65 11.19
C THR A 81 -6.18 -20.35 9.86
N LYS A 82 -5.63 -21.36 9.18
CA LYS A 82 -5.04 -21.21 7.84
C LYS A 82 -6.06 -20.69 6.83
N LYS A 83 -7.26 -21.27 6.80
CA LYS A 83 -8.36 -20.82 5.92
C LYS A 83 -8.78 -19.37 6.20
N ALA A 84 -8.78 -18.95 7.46
CA ALA A 84 -9.08 -17.57 7.85
C ALA A 84 -7.97 -16.60 7.40
N HIS A 85 -6.69 -17.00 7.56
CA HIS A 85 -5.54 -16.24 7.05
C HIS A 85 -5.59 -16.07 5.52
N GLU A 86 -5.84 -17.14 4.77
CA GLU A 86 -5.93 -17.10 3.31
C GLU A 86 -7.05 -16.17 2.82
N LYS A 87 -8.23 -16.23 3.45
CA LYS A 87 -9.33 -15.32 3.15
C LYS A 87 -8.96 -13.87 3.42
N SER A 88 -8.29 -13.61 4.54
CA SER A 88 -7.86 -12.26 4.91
C SER A 88 -6.79 -11.74 3.95
N ALA A 89 -5.82 -12.59 3.58
CA ALA A 89 -4.80 -12.27 2.60
C ALA A 89 -5.41 -11.99 1.22
N ALA A 90 -6.39 -12.78 0.76
CA ALA A 90 -7.08 -12.53 -0.50
C ALA A 90 -7.85 -11.20 -0.51
N LYS A 91 -8.51 -10.85 0.61
CA LYS A 91 -9.16 -9.54 0.77
C LYS A 91 -8.14 -8.40 0.74
N ASN A 92 -7.02 -8.55 1.44
CA ASN A 92 -5.96 -7.55 1.45
C ASN A 92 -5.33 -7.36 0.07
N ARG A 93 -5.04 -8.44 -0.66
CA ARG A 93 -4.55 -8.37 -2.05
C ARG A 93 -5.52 -7.61 -2.96
N LYS A 94 -6.83 -7.89 -2.85
CA LYS A 94 -7.85 -7.15 -3.62
C LYS A 94 -7.93 -5.68 -3.25
N LYS A 95 -7.77 -5.34 -1.97
CA LYS A 95 -7.74 -3.95 -1.50
C LYS A 95 -6.49 -3.24 -2.04
N GLN A 96 -5.33 -3.85 -1.88
CA GLN A 96 -4.06 -3.33 -2.41
C GLN A 96 -4.18 -3.06 -3.91
N HIS A 97 -4.64 -4.03 -4.72
CA HIS A 97 -4.83 -3.83 -6.16
C HIS A 97 -5.71 -2.62 -6.50
N LYS A 98 -6.80 -2.38 -5.74
CA LYS A 98 -7.67 -1.22 -5.94
C LYS A 98 -7.01 0.12 -5.57
N ASP A 99 -6.16 0.11 -4.56
CA ASP A 99 -5.46 1.29 -4.07
C ASP A 99 -4.12 1.52 -4.78
N THR A 100 -3.61 0.53 -5.52
CA THR A 100 -2.40 0.65 -6.35
C THR A 100 -2.61 1.73 -7.40
N VAL A 101 -1.71 2.69 -7.44
CA VAL A 101 -1.66 3.76 -8.43
C VAL A 101 -0.60 3.42 -9.46
N CYS A 102 -0.96 3.49 -10.74
CA CYS A 102 -0.01 3.32 -11.83
C CYS A 102 1.00 4.49 -11.87
N PHE A 103 2.29 4.19 -11.91
CA PHE A 103 3.32 5.23 -11.99
C PHE A 103 3.37 5.95 -13.34
N GLN A 104 2.79 5.37 -14.40
CA GLN A 104 2.80 5.95 -15.74
C GLN A 104 1.59 6.89 -15.96
N CYS A 105 0.37 6.39 -15.82
CA CYS A 105 -0.86 7.17 -16.08
C CYS A 105 -1.52 7.77 -14.82
N ARG A 106 -1.03 7.44 -13.61
CA ARG A 106 -1.58 7.86 -12.31
C ARG A 106 -3.02 7.42 -12.03
N GLU A 107 -3.56 6.50 -12.83
CA GLU A 107 -4.86 5.88 -12.56
C GLU A 107 -4.72 4.76 -11.53
N LYS A 108 -5.81 4.51 -10.79
CA LYS A 108 -5.87 3.47 -9.75
C LYS A 108 -6.31 2.15 -10.35
N GLY A 109 -5.90 1.05 -9.73
CA GLY A 109 -6.39 -0.28 -10.07
C GLY A 109 -5.44 -1.13 -10.90
N HIS A 110 -4.21 -0.68 -11.16
CA HIS A 110 -3.19 -1.47 -11.87
C HIS A 110 -1.78 -0.97 -11.52
N ALA A 111 -0.77 -1.83 -11.70
CA ALA A 111 0.63 -1.47 -11.59
C ALA A 111 1.14 -0.89 -12.92
N ALA A 112 2.28 -0.19 -12.91
CA ALA A 112 2.87 0.36 -14.13
C ALA A 112 3.19 -0.69 -15.22
N VAL A 113 3.35 -1.95 -14.82
CA VAL A 113 3.57 -3.09 -15.74
C VAL A 113 2.29 -3.45 -16.50
N ASP A 114 1.14 -3.35 -15.84
CA ASP A 114 -0.18 -3.69 -16.39
C ASP A 114 -0.91 -2.44 -16.90
N CYS A 115 -0.18 -1.38 -17.24
CA CYS A 115 -0.76 -0.13 -17.69
C CYS A 115 -1.35 -0.28 -19.10
N PRO A 116 -2.67 -0.06 -19.31
CA PRO A 116 -3.27 -0.15 -20.62
C PRO A 116 -2.74 0.94 -21.58
N ASN A 117 -2.36 2.09 -21.03
CA ASN A 117 -1.70 3.20 -21.74
C ASN A 117 -0.17 3.09 -21.61
N ASN A 118 0.41 1.90 -21.77
CA ASN A 118 1.85 1.72 -21.78
C ASN A 118 2.41 2.21 -23.13
N ASP A 119 2.32 3.52 -23.35
CA ASP A 119 3.14 4.18 -24.35
C ASP A 119 4.59 3.98 -23.91
N SER A 120 5.22 2.99 -24.53
CA SER A 120 6.61 2.58 -24.28
C SER A 120 7.61 3.65 -24.75
N SER A 121 7.12 4.85 -25.04
CA SER A 121 7.73 5.84 -25.90
C SER A 121 8.90 6.59 -25.26
N ASN A 122 9.15 6.52 -23.95
CA ASN A 122 10.32 7.20 -23.36
C ASN A 122 10.83 6.55 -22.06
N LYS A 123 11.20 5.27 -22.09
CA LYS A 123 12.05 4.69 -21.02
C LYS A 123 13.51 5.07 -21.26
N ILE A 124 13.79 6.37 -21.29
CA ILE A 124 15.15 6.87 -21.37
C ILE A 124 15.82 6.70 -20.01
N CYS A 125 17.09 6.30 -20.02
CA CYS A 125 17.92 6.30 -18.85
C CYS A 125 18.11 7.73 -18.38
N PHE A 126 17.67 8.03 -17.16
CA PHE A 126 17.75 9.37 -16.59
C PHE A 126 19.19 9.91 -16.39
N ARG A 127 20.20 9.04 -16.52
CA ARG A 127 21.62 9.41 -16.44
C ARG A 127 22.25 9.71 -17.80
N CYS A 128 21.94 8.93 -18.84
CA CYS A 128 22.64 9.03 -20.13
C CYS A 128 21.74 9.33 -21.34
N GLY A 129 20.41 9.30 -21.19
CA GLY A 129 19.45 9.56 -22.26
C GLY A 129 19.20 8.39 -23.21
N SER A 130 19.92 7.26 -23.08
CA SER A 130 19.69 6.07 -23.91
C SER A 130 18.38 5.37 -23.55
N ASN A 131 17.69 4.80 -24.52
CA ASN A 131 16.47 3.99 -24.36
C ASN A 131 16.75 2.48 -24.16
N GLU A 132 18.01 2.04 -24.25
CA GLU A 132 18.36 0.62 -24.19
C GLU A 132 18.36 0.04 -22.77
N HIS A 133 18.49 0.89 -21.75
CA HIS A 133 18.63 0.45 -20.36
C HIS A 133 17.96 1.39 -19.36
N ARG A 134 17.72 0.87 -18.15
CA ARG A 134 17.27 1.65 -16.99
C ARG A 134 18.46 2.21 -16.22
N LEU A 135 18.18 3.15 -15.30
CA LEU A 135 19.19 3.77 -14.45
C LEU A 135 20.11 2.76 -13.74
N ASP A 136 19.55 1.63 -13.30
CA ASP A 136 20.27 0.57 -12.57
C ASP A 136 21.30 -0.14 -13.44
N ASN A 137 21.02 -0.27 -14.74
CA ASN A 137 21.88 -0.98 -15.70
C ASN A 137 22.65 0.01 -16.60
N CYS A 138 22.85 1.25 -16.13
CA CYS A 138 23.50 2.27 -16.94
C CYS A 138 25.03 2.03 -17.01
N PRO A 139 25.61 1.89 -18.22
CA PRO A 139 27.05 1.64 -18.38
C PRO A 139 27.91 2.81 -17.95
N LYS A 140 27.35 4.03 -17.83
CA LYS A 140 28.08 5.20 -17.33
C LYS A 140 28.40 5.14 -15.83
N GLY A 141 27.98 4.08 -15.12
CA GLY A 141 28.24 3.91 -13.68
C GLY A 141 27.52 4.96 -12.84
N SER A 142 27.56 4.84 -11.51
CA SER A 142 27.03 5.88 -10.63
C SER A 142 28.03 7.03 -10.53
N ASP A 143 27.83 8.09 -11.31
CA ASP A 143 28.58 9.33 -11.14
C ASP A 143 28.49 9.78 -9.67
N ARG A 144 29.64 10.11 -9.05
CA ARG A 144 29.74 10.52 -7.63
C ARG A 144 28.83 11.69 -7.27
N THR A 145 28.45 12.50 -8.25
CA THR A 145 27.60 13.68 -8.10
C THR A 145 26.10 13.33 -8.01
N GLY A 146 25.69 12.12 -8.45
CA GLY A 146 24.28 11.70 -8.43
C GLY A 146 23.34 12.60 -9.26
N SER A 147 23.89 13.38 -10.18
CA SER A 147 23.13 14.25 -11.08
C SER A 147 22.40 13.41 -12.12
N LEU A 148 21.12 13.71 -12.35
CA LEU A 148 20.24 12.99 -13.27
C LEU A 148 19.74 13.97 -14.34
N PRO A 149 20.59 14.35 -15.30
CA PRO A 149 20.30 15.44 -16.25
C PRO A 149 19.05 15.18 -17.09
N PHE A 150 18.73 13.92 -17.37
CA PHE A 150 17.55 13.54 -18.17
C PHE A 150 16.33 13.19 -17.31
N ALA A 151 16.44 13.20 -15.97
CA ALA A 151 15.28 13.04 -15.10
C ALA A 151 14.39 14.28 -15.16
N THR A 152 13.11 14.11 -15.47
CA THR A 152 12.09 15.15 -15.33
C THR A 152 11.45 15.07 -13.94
N CYS A 153 11.39 16.20 -13.24
CA CYS A 153 10.71 16.30 -11.97
C CYS A 153 9.20 16.27 -12.18
N PHE A 154 8.48 15.43 -11.45
CA PHE A 154 7.02 15.32 -11.59
C PHE A 154 6.26 16.47 -10.89
N ILE A 155 6.95 17.33 -10.15
CA ILE A 155 6.36 18.44 -9.39
C ILE A 155 6.55 19.76 -10.15
N CYS A 156 7.79 20.16 -10.44
CA CYS A 156 8.08 21.39 -11.18
C CYS A 156 8.22 21.20 -12.70
N LYS A 157 8.24 19.95 -13.20
CA LYS A 157 8.43 19.60 -14.62
C LYS A 157 9.80 19.97 -15.23
N GLU A 158 10.72 20.48 -14.43
CA GLU A 158 12.10 20.77 -14.85
C GLU A 158 12.94 19.49 -14.92
N THR A 159 13.99 19.50 -15.73
CA THR A 159 14.95 18.41 -15.85
C THR A 159 16.11 18.55 -14.87
N GLY A 160 16.80 17.45 -14.55
CA GLY A 160 18.01 17.45 -13.72
C GLY A 160 17.85 16.88 -12.32
N HIS A 161 16.62 16.69 -11.83
CA HIS A 161 16.36 16.17 -10.49
C HIS A 161 15.10 15.31 -10.41
N LEU A 162 15.05 14.42 -9.41
CA LEU A 162 13.85 13.65 -9.07
C LEU A 162 12.95 14.46 -8.13
N SER A 163 11.64 14.19 -8.16
CA SER A 163 10.65 14.83 -7.29
C SER A 163 11.00 14.79 -5.80
N SER A 164 11.72 13.75 -5.36
CA SER A 164 12.20 13.59 -3.99
C SER A 164 13.21 14.68 -3.58
N LYS A 165 14.07 15.13 -4.50
CA LYS A 165 15.11 16.14 -4.27
C LYS A 165 14.76 17.49 -4.94
N CYS A 166 13.48 17.72 -5.22
CA CYS A 166 13.05 18.96 -5.85
C CYS A 166 13.08 20.10 -4.83
N PRO A 167 13.73 21.25 -5.12
CA PRO A 167 13.79 22.38 -4.20
C PRO A 167 12.41 23.00 -3.95
N SER A 168 11.49 22.87 -4.92
CA SER A 168 10.12 23.38 -4.85
C SER A 168 9.12 22.37 -4.26
N ASN A 169 9.57 21.23 -3.74
CA ASN A 169 8.67 20.19 -3.20
C ASN A 169 8.36 20.40 -1.72
N SER A 170 7.24 21.06 -1.44
CA SER A 170 6.74 21.29 -0.07
C SER A 170 6.21 20.02 0.63
N LYS A 171 5.94 18.93 -0.11
CA LYS A 171 5.39 17.67 0.43
C LYS A 171 6.45 16.61 0.75
N GLY A 172 7.70 16.87 0.36
CA GLY A 172 8.83 15.95 0.55
C GLY A 172 8.63 14.59 -0.13
N VAL A 173 9.16 13.53 0.47
CA VAL A 173 9.12 12.16 -0.06
C VAL A 173 7.71 11.56 -0.05
N TYR A 174 6.77 12.14 0.70
CA TYR A 174 5.43 11.59 0.90
C TYR A 174 4.44 12.04 -0.20
N ILE A 175 3.94 11.07 -0.99
CA ILE A 175 3.08 11.29 -2.16
C ILE A 175 1.81 12.10 -1.82
N ASN A 176 1.16 11.78 -0.71
CA ASN A 176 -0.07 12.44 -0.27
C ASN A 176 0.19 13.64 0.66
N GLY A 177 1.45 14.05 0.83
CA GLY A 177 1.86 14.95 1.90
C GLY A 177 1.93 14.24 3.25
N GLY A 178 2.77 14.74 4.13
CA GLY A 178 3.00 14.19 5.46
C GLY A 178 4.46 14.32 5.88
N SER A 179 4.75 13.78 7.06
CA SER A 179 6.08 13.76 7.64
C SER A 179 6.31 12.42 8.35
N CYS A 180 7.56 12.09 8.59
CA CYS A 180 7.95 10.96 9.40
C CYS A 180 7.27 11.06 10.79
N LYS A 181 6.54 10.03 11.21
CA LYS A 181 5.81 10.04 12.49
C LYS A 181 6.71 10.06 13.72
N LEU A 182 7.99 9.75 13.56
CA LEU A 182 8.95 9.71 14.68
C LEU A 182 9.65 11.04 14.89
N CYS A 183 10.07 11.71 13.82
CA CYS A 183 10.89 12.93 13.91
C CYS A 183 10.28 14.16 13.22
N GLY A 184 9.19 14.01 12.48
CA GLY A 184 8.58 15.12 11.72
C GLY A 184 9.30 15.52 10.43
N GLY A 185 10.37 14.83 10.04
CA GLY A 185 11.10 15.10 8.78
C GLY A 185 10.29 14.73 7.53
N ILE A 186 10.44 15.48 6.45
CA ILE A 186 9.76 15.26 5.16
C ILE A 186 10.69 14.65 4.09
N ASP A 187 11.99 14.58 4.38
CA ASP A 187 13.09 14.20 3.49
C ASP A 187 13.38 12.69 3.47
N HIS A 188 12.76 11.92 4.36
CA HIS A 188 12.91 10.47 4.43
C HIS A 188 11.58 9.78 4.78
N VAL A 189 11.48 8.51 4.37
CA VAL A 189 10.41 7.60 4.78
C VAL A 189 10.69 7.10 6.19
N GLU A 190 9.67 6.79 6.98
CA GLU A 190 9.79 6.23 8.34
C GLU A 190 10.84 5.12 8.51
N SER A 191 11.01 4.27 7.49
CA SER A 191 11.99 3.18 7.50
C SER A 191 13.45 3.61 7.44
N ARG A 192 13.73 4.84 7.02
CA ARG A 192 15.08 5.44 7.01
C ARG A 192 15.18 6.60 7.98
N CYS A 193 14.35 6.57 9.02
CA CYS A 193 14.44 7.52 10.11
C CYS A 193 15.56 7.09 11.06
N THR A 194 16.53 7.97 11.28
CA THR A 194 17.63 7.73 12.23
C THR A 194 17.13 7.46 13.65
N ILE A 195 15.97 8.02 14.04
CA ILE A 195 15.31 7.71 15.32
C ILE A 195 14.77 6.28 15.32
N ALA A 196 14.23 5.80 14.19
CA ALA A 196 13.81 4.40 14.07
C ALA A 196 15.01 3.45 14.23
N ASP A 197 16.14 3.76 13.59
CA ASP A 197 17.36 2.94 13.67
C ASP A 197 17.91 2.88 15.10
N LYS A 198 17.93 4.02 15.80
CA LYS A 198 18.31 4.09 17.22
C LYS A 198 17.35 3.30 18.12
N ARG A 199 16.05 3.36 17.82
CA ARG A 199 15.03 2.62 18.59
C ARG A 199 15.13 1.11 18.35
N ALA A 200 15.37 0.69 17.11
CA ALA A 200 15.59 -0.71 16.76
C ALA A 200 16.84 -1.27 17.45
N SER A 201 17.97 -0.55 17.37
CA SER A 201 19.22 -0.96 18.02
C SER A 201 19.13 -1.03 19.56
N TYR A 202 18.31 -0.18 20.19
CA TYR A 202 18.00 -0.31 21.62
C TYR A 202 17.25 -1.61 21.94
N PHE A 203 16.20 -1.93 21.17
CA PHE A 203 15.43 -3.16 21.40
C PHE A 203 16.24 -4.42 21.09
N GLU A 204 17.10 -4.40 20.07
CA GLU A 204 18.01 -5.50 19.75
C GLU A 204 18.98 -5.77 20.91
N ARG A 205 19.57 -4.71 21.48
CA ARG A 205 20.44 -4.81 22.67
C ARG A 205 19.71 -5.41 23.86
N LYS A 206 18.48 -4.94 24.13
CA LYS A 206 17.67 -5.40 25.26
C LYS A 206 17.18 -6.84 25.08
N LYS A 207 16.91 -7.25 23.84
CA LYS A 207 16.59 -8.64 23.51
C LYS A 207 17.80 -9.53 23.75
N ARG A 208 18.99 -9.12 23.28
CA ARG A 208 20.25 -9.86 23.53
C ARG A 208 20.51 -10.04 25.03
N GLN A 209 20.34 -8.99 25.83
CA GLN A 209 20.47 -9.09 27.29
C GLN A 209 19.49 -10.11 27.89
N ARG A 210 18.22 -10.08 27.49
CA ARG A 210 17.23 -11.05 27.98
C ARG A 210 17.56 -12.48 27.54
N ASP A 211 18.03 -12.66 26.31
CA ASP A 211 18.41 -13.96 25.77
C ASP A 211 19.66 -14.50 26.51
N GLU A 212 20.65 -13.65 26.81
CA GLU A 212 21.81 -13.96 27.66
C GLU A 212 21.39 -14.33 29.11
N GLU A 213 20.54 -13.52 29.75
CA GLU A 213 19.98 -13.80 31.09
C GLU A 213 19.17 -15.11 31.13
N ALA A 214 18.45 -15.42 30.04
CA ALA A 214 17.70 -16.67 29.92
C ALA A 214 18.62 -17.89 29.80
N ILE A 215 19.74 -17.76 29.07
CA ILE A 215 20.76 -18.81 28.96
C ILE A 215 21.42 -19.05 30.33
N GLU A 216 21.80 -17.98 31.03
CA GLU A 216 22.40 -18.06 32.38
C GLU A 216 21.46 -18.76 33.38
N ARG A 217 20.18 -18.38 33.40
CA ARG A 217 19.17 -19.03 34.25
C ARG A 217 18.96 -20.52 33.92
N MET A 218 19.15 -20.92 32.67
CA MET A 218 19.04 -22.33 32.24
C MET A 218 20.31 -23.14 32.57
N GLY A 219 21.47 -22.48 32.73
CA GLY A 219 22.73 -23.10 33.12
C GLY A 219 22.83 -23.46 34.61
N GLU A 220 22.06 -22.81 35.47
CA GLU A 220 22.10 -23.01 36.93
C GLU A 220 21.37 -24.29 37.40
N TYR A 221 20.53 -24.90 36.56
CA TYR A 221 19.80 -26.16 36.83
C TYR A 221 20.29 -27.35 35.97
N GLY A 222 21.55 -27.31 35.51
CA GLY A 222 22.10 -28.28 34.55
C GLY A 222 23.45 -28.88 34.97
N GLY A 223 23.66 -29.13 36.27
CA GLY A 223 24.84 -29.82 36.80
C GLY A 223 24.49 -31.21 37.35
N GLY A 224 23.94 -32.09 36.51
CA GLY A 224 23.75 -33.51 36.82
C GLY A 224 24.45 -34.34 35.75
N VAL A 225 25.73 -34.67 35.98
CA VAL A 225 26.45 -35.68 35.21
C VAL A 225 25.77 -37.01 35.48
N MET A 226 25.08 -37.56 34.49
CA MET A 226 24.63 -38.96 34.50
C MET A 226 25.73 -39.75 33.79
N GLU A 227 26.53 -40.45 34.59
CA GLU A 227 27.57 -41.37 34.14
C GLU A 227 26.92 -42.67 33.59
N GLU A 228 27.43 -43.07 32.44
CA GLU A 228 27.39 -44.38 31.75
C GLU A 228 26.06 -45.15 31.63
N GLY A 229 25.60 -45.26 30.38
CA GLY A 229 24.68 -46.30 29.92
C GLY A 229 24.92 -46.55 28.44
N GLU A 230 25.67 -47.61 28.13
CA GLU A 230 25.93 -48.12 26.78
C GLU A 230 24.63 -48.43 26.04
N GLY A 231 24.52 -48.00 24.79
CA GLY A 231 23.37 -48.25 23.93
C GLY A 231 23.50 -47.54 22.59
N GLY A 232 24.29 -48.13 21.70
CA GLY A 232 24.48 -47.62 20.35
C GLY A 232 23.27 -47.86 19.45
N ASP A 233 23.01 -46.90 18.57
CA ASP A 233 22.48 -47.13 17.22
C ASP A 233 22.99 -46.01 16.31
N GLU A 234 23.86 -46.40 15.39
CA GLU A 234 24.48 -45.56 14.37
C GLU A 234 23.47 -45.11 13.31
N ILE A 235 23.31 -43.80 13.10
CA ILE A 235 23.03 -43.23 11.77
C ILE A 235 23.71 -41.86 11.65
N GLY A 236 25.01 -41.88 11.38
CA GLY A 236 25.77 -40.70 10.97
C GLY A 236 25.55 -40.39 9.49
N GLU A 237 24.79 -39.34 9.16
CA GLU A 237 24.91 -38.70 7.85
C GLU A 237 26.16 -37.81 7.86
N THR A 238 27.18 -38.23 7.12
CA THR A 238 28.51 -37.60 7.08
C THR A 238 28.48 -36.15 6.57
N GLU A 239 29.33 -35.31 7.18
CA GLU A 239 29.46 -33.87 6.99
C GLU A 239 29.77 -33.43 5.54
N GLU A 240 30.15 -34.37 4.67
CA GLU A 240 30.47 -34.10 3.26
C GLU A 240 29.23 -33.67 2.44
N LYS A 241 28.02 -34.07 2.84
CA LYS A 241 26.77 -33.72 2.14
C LYS A 241 26.28 -32.29 2.45
N ILE A 242 26.64 -31.74 3.62
CA ILE A 242 26.25 -30.38 4.03
C ILE A 242 27.07 -29.33 3.26
N ALA A 243 28.34 -29.62 2.94
CA ALA A 243 29.21 -28.72 2.19
C ALA A 243 28.79 -28.53 0.72
N LYS A 244 28.21 -29.55 0.08
CA LYS A 244 27.75 -29.47 -1.33
C LYS A 244 26.46 -28.64 -1.48
N LYS A 245 25.62 -28.52 -0.44
CA LYS A 245 24.38 -27.73 -0.47
C LYS A 245 24.64 -26.21 -0.38
N LYS A 246 25.72 -25.79 0.29
CA LYS A 246 26.11 -24.37 0.42
C LYS A 246 26.66 -23.75 -0.88
N LYS A 247 27.16 -24.56 -1.81
CA LYS A 247 27.70 -24.08 -3.11
C LYS A 247 26.65 -23.85 -4.20
N LYS A 248 25.39 -24.30 -4.02
CA LYS A 248 24.31 -24.12 -5.01
C LYS A 248 23.43 -22.88 -4.80
N ASN A 249 23.60 -22.15 -3.70
CA ASN A 249 22.77 -20.99 -3.36
C ASN A 249 23.46 -19.63 -3.57
N VAL A 250 24.57 -19.63 -4.32
CA VAL A 250 25.17 -18.42 -4.89
C VAL A 250 25.09 -18.56 -6.40
N ILE A 251 23.97 -18.12 -6.97
CA ILE A 251 23.85 -17.79 -8.38
C ILE A 251 23.31 -16.36 -8.44
N PHE A 252 23.95 -15.60 -9.33
CA PHE A 252 23.90 -14.17 -9.60
C PHE A 252 22.49 -13.57 -9.75
#